data_AF-A0A969IIT7-F1
#
_entry.id   AF-A0A969IIT7-F1
#
_cell.length_a   1.000
_cell.length_b   1.000
_cell.length_c   1.000
_cell.angle_alpha   90.00
_cell.angle_beta   90.00
_cell.angle_gamma   90.00
#
_symmetry.space_group_name_H-M   'P 1'
#
loop_
_entity.id
_entity.type
_entity.pdbx_description
1 polymer ?
#
loop_
_entity_poly.entity_id
_entity_poly.type
_entity_poly.pdbx_seq_one_letter_code
_entity_poly.pdbx_strand_id
1 'polypeptide(L)'
;MQKLLAIKLFLILLKINSFQAHVGFVNKLRLKSSVLLFKYCRYFADAMIGISEHLYNLIRTTTEDKIPSYLIPVTVNLNYFKTPGEEINTPEKTVKIFYGGSFGGKDGLDYLINAFDEVSLVHENTELIFTGMGHKLDMDRVFAQIDKVKT
;
A
#
# COMPACT_ATOMS: atom_id res chain seq x y z
N MET A 1 -13.61 -11.51 -33.43
CA MET A 1 -12.29 -11.38 -32.76
C MET A 1 -11.89 -12.78 -32.29
N GLN A 2 -10.92 -13.39 -32.96
CA GLN A 2 -10.52 -14.78 -32.74
C GLN A 2 -9.85 -14.94 -31.36
N LYS A 3 -10.38 -15.83 -30.51
CA LYS A 3 -9.70 -16.28 -29.29
C LYS A 3 -8.45 -17.04 -29.72
N LEU A 4 -7.27 -16.46 -29.53
CA LEU A 4 -6.00 -17.03 -30.01
C LEU A 4 -5.64 -18.34 -29.28
N LEU A 5 -6.26 -18.63 -28.13
CA LEU A 5 -6.11 -19.86 -27.34
C LEU A 5 -7.46 -20.19 -26.68
N ALA A 6 -7.81 -21.47 -26.57
CA ALA A 6 -9.03 -21.94 -25.88
C ALA A 6 -8.93 -21.82 -24.33
N ILE A 7 -8.23 -20.80 -23.83
CA ILE A 7 -7.93 -20.56 -22.42
C ILE A 7 -8.72 -19.33 -21.96
N LYS A 8 -9.26 -19.38 -20.74
CA LYS A 8 -9.84 -18.20 -20.09
C LYS A 8 -8.74 -17.40 -19.40
N LEU A 9 -8.60 -16.11 -19.72
CA LEU A 9 -7.60 -15.23 -19.11
C LEU A 9 -8.24 -14.36 -18.02
N PHE A 10 -7.82 -14.59 -16.77
CA PHE A 10 -8.19 -13.80 -15.61
C PHE A 10 -7.00 -12.94 -15.16
N LEU A 11 -7.20 -11.63 -15.08
CA LEU A 11 -6.17 -10.70 -14.61
C LEU A 11 -6.49 -10.17 -13.23
N ILE A 12 -5.54 -10.31 -12.30
CA ILE A 12 -5.64 -9.78 -10.95
C ILE A 12 -4.84 -8.48 -10.88
N LEU A 13 -5.53 -7.38 -10.56
CA LEU A 13 -4.89 -6.09 -10.37
C LEU A 13 -4.52 -5.93 -8.90
N LEU A 14 -3.22 -6.05 -8.61
CA LEU A 14 -2.69 -5.90 -7.25
C LEU A 14 -2.31 -4.46 -6.91
N LYS A 15 -1.78 -3.73 -7.89
CA LYS A 15 -1.28 -2.36 -7.69
C LYS A 15 -1.13 -1.64 -9.02
N ILE A 16 -1.49 -0.37 -9.05
CA ILE A 16 -1.03 0.55 -10.08
C ILE A 16 0.03 1.46 -9.45
N ASN A 17 1.24 1.43 -10.01
CA ASN A 17 2.30 2.34 -9.59
C ASN A 17 2.02 3.74 -10.15
N SER A 18 1.06 4.47 -9.58
CA SER A 18 0.86 5.89 -9.89
C SER A 18 1.80 6.80 -9.07
N PHE A 19 2.35 6.30 -7.97
CA PHE A 19 3.17 7.07 -7.04
C PHE A 19 4.66 6.70 -7.12
N GLN A 20 5.43 7.69 -7.60
CA GLN A 20 6.83 8.00 -7.30
C GLN A 20 7.82 6.82 -7.13
N ALA A 21 8.40 6.40 -8.25
CA ALA A 21 9.69 5.72 -8.23
C ALA A 21 10.62 6.41 -9.23
N HIS A 22 11.34 7.44 -8.80
CA HIS A 22 12.36 8.20 -9.54
C HIS A 22 11.95 8.92 -10.85
N VAL A 23 12.43 10.18 -10.91
CA VAL A 23 12.33 11.12 -12.02
C VAL A 23 13.29 10.66 -13.13
N GLY A 24 12.76 10.06 -14.18
CA GLY A 24 13.54 9.64 -15.34
C GLY A 24 12.64 9.34 -16.53
N PHE A 25 13.10 9.70 -17.73
CA PHE A 25 12.35 9.51 -18.98
C PHE A 25 11.90 8.06 -19.18
N VAL A 26 12.78 7.10 -18.87
CA VAL A 26 12.51 5.66 -18.95
C VAL A 26 11.35 5.26 -18.05
N ASN A 27 11.29 5.77 -16.82
CA ASN A 27 10.21 5.44 -15.91
C ASN A 27 8.89 6.08 -16.34
N LYS A 28 8.91 7.29 -16.89
CA LYS A 28 7.72 7.93 -17.49
C LYS A 28 7.18 7.12 -18.66
N LEU A 29 8.05 6.58 -19.51
CA LEU A 29 7.66 5.68 -20.60
C LEU A 29 7.04 4.39 -20.03
N ARG A 30 7.69 3.76 -19.04
CA ARG A 30 7.20 2.54 -18.38
C ARG A 30 5.82 2.73 -17.76
N LEU A 31 5.58 3.87 -17.12
CA LEU A 31 4.28 4.20 -16.52
C LEU A 31 3.20 4.38 -17.59
N LYS A 32 3.51 5.14 -18.65
CA LYS A 32 2.58 5.33 -19.76
C LYS A 32 2.27 4.02 -20.48
N SER A 33 3.28 3.19 -20.73
CA SER A 33 3.08 1.90 -21.39
C SER A 33 2.26 0.96 -20.52
N SER A 34 2.46 0.96 -19.20
CA SER A 34 1.66 0.15 -18.26
C SER A 34 0.19 0.55 -18.27
N VAL A 35 -0.11 1.87 -18.24
CA VAL A 35 -1.50 2.37 -18.34
C VAL A 35 -2.11 2.04 -19.69
N LEU A 36 -1.33 2.14 -20.76
CA LEU A 36 -1.77 1.80 -22.10
C LEU A 36 -2.10 0.30 -22.22
N LEU A 37 -1.20 -0.57 -21.77
CA LEU A 37 -1.41 -2.02 -21.71
C LEU A 37 -2.66 -2.36 -20.90
N PHE A 38 -2.82 -1.72 -19.73
CA PHE A 38 -3.98 -1.90 -18.88
C PHE A 38 -5.30 -1.53 -19.58
N LYS A 39 -5.33 -0.46 -20.38
CA LYS A 39 -6.48 -0.14 -21.25
C LYS A 39 -6.74 -1.20 -22.31
N TYR A 40 -5.68 -1.74 -22.91
CA TYR A 40 -5.82 -2.79 -23.92
C TYR A 40 -6.25 -4.14 -23.34
N CYS A 41 -6.08 -4.37 -22.02
CA CYS A 41 -6.55 -5.60 -21.36
C CYS A 41 -8.01 -5.93 -21.62
N ARG A 42 -8.86 -4.93 -21.84
CA ARG A 42 -10.28 -5.15 -22.16
C ARG A 42 -10.54 -5.97 -23.43
N TYR A 43 -9.57 -6.06 -24.34
CA TYR A 43 -9.73 -6.79 -25.60
C TYR A 43 -9.32 -8.27 -25.50
N PHE A 44 -8.61 -8.66 -24.44
CA PHE A 44 -8.03 -10.00 -24.32
C PHE A 44 -8.33 -10.71 -23.01
N ALA A 45 -8.70 -10.00 -21.95
CA ALA A 45 -9.12 -10.62 -20.69
C ALA A 45 -10.59 -11.08 -20.77
N ASP A 46 -10.89 -12.28 -20.27
CA ASP A 46 -12.28 -12.74 -20.09
C ASP A 46 -12.90 -12.14 -18.82
N ALA A 47 -12.08 -11.81 -17.82
CA ALA A 47 -12.48 -11.07 -16.63
C ALA A 47 -11.29 -10.42 -15.91
N MET A 48 -11.59 -9.44 -15.05
CA MET A 48 -10.61 -8.80 -14.16
C MET A 48 -11.05 -8.84 -12.70
N ILE A 49 -10.08 -8.91 -11.80
CA ILE A 49 -10.30 -8.94 -10.35
C ILE A 49 -9.55 -7.76 -9.73
N GLY A 50 -10.30 -6.90 -9.01
CA GLY A 50 -9.75 -5.87 -8.14
C GLY A 50 -9.69 -6.38 -6.70
N ILE A 51 -8.56 -6.15 -6.02
CA ILE A 51 -8.39 -6.57 -4.61
C ILE A 51 -8.84 -5.53 -3.59
N SER A 52 -9.27 -4.37 -4.05
CA SER A 52 -9.82 -3.28 -3.25
C SER A 52 -10.86 -2.54 -4.07
N GLU A 53 -11.75 -1.83 -3.40
CA GLU A 53 -12.78 -1.03 -4.07
C GLU A 53 -12.16 0.02 -5.01
N HIS A 54 -11.06 0.66 -4.59
CA HIS A 54 -10.32 1.60 -5.44
C HIS A 54 -9.85 0.95 -6.75
N LEU A 55 -9.24 -0.23 -6.69
CA LEU A 55 -8.75 -0.93 -7.88
C LEU A 55 -9.89 -1.49 -8.73
N TYR A 56 -10.96 -1.97 -8.11
CA TYR A 56 -12.17 -2.40 -8.79
C TYR A 56 -12.80 -1.25 -9.61
N ASN A 57 -12.98 -0.08 -8.99
CA ASN A 57 -13.51 1.11 -9.66
C ASN A 57 -12.59 1.58 -10.78
N LEU A 58 -11.27 1.48 -10.59
CA LEU A 58 -10.28 1.81 -11.61
C LEU A 58 -10.35 0.87 -12.82
N ILE A 59 -10.53 -0.44 -12.60
CA ILE A 59 -10.75 -1.42 -13.66
C ILE A 59 -12.01 -1.06 -14.45
N ARG A 60 -13.14 -0.87 -13.76
CA ARG A 60 -14.43 -0.53 -14.39
C ARG A 60 -14.34 0.72 -15.25
N THR A 61 -13.78 1.78 -14.68
CA THR A 61 -13.59 3.06 -15.38
C THR A 61 -12.66 2.90 -16.60
N THR A 62 -11.56 2.17 -16.46
CA THR A 62 -10.56 2.04 -17.53
C THR A 62 -11.02 1.13 -18.66
N THR A 63 -11.81 0.12 -18.33
CA THR A 63 -12.32 -0.87 -19.29
C THR A 63 -13.68 -0.47 -19.87
N GLU A 64 -14.30 0.59 -19.36
CA GLU A 64 -15.66 1.06 -19.70
C GLU A 64 -16.71 -0.04 -19.46
N ASP A 65 -16.54 -0.84 -18.41
CA ASP A 65 -17.41 -1.99 -18.07
C ASP A 65 -17.58 -3.03 -19.21
N LYS A 66 -16.68 -3.04 -20.21
CA LYS A 66 -16.74 -3.95 -21.37
C LYS A 66 -16.32 -5.38 -21.05
N ILE A 67 -15.74 -5.61 -19.87
CA ILE A 67 -15.33 -6.93 -19.39
C ILE A 67 -15.87 -7.17 -17.98
N PRO A 68 -16.27 -8.41 -17.65
CA PRO A 68 -16.64 -8.78 -16.29
C PRO A 68 -15.55 -8.40 -15.30
N SER A 69 -15.92 -7.67 -14.25
CA SER A 69 -15.02 -7.23 -13.20
C SER A 69 -15.55 -7.68 -11.85
N TYR A 70 -14.67 -8.20 -11.00
CA TYR A 70 -15.02 -8.70 -9.66
C TYR A 70 -14.18 -8.01 -8.59
N LEU A 71 -14.78 -7.77 -7.42
CA LEU A 71 -14.08 -7.35 -6.22
C LEU A 71 -13.82 -8.59 -5.35
N ILE A 72 -12.56 -8.98 -5.24
CA ILE A 72 -12.14 -10.09 -4.37
C ILE A 72 -11.03 -9.55 -3.44
N PRO A 73 -11.39 -9.08 -2.24
CA PRO A 73 -10.43 -8.52 -1.30
C PRO A 73 -9.36 -9.52 -0.88
N VAL A 74 -8.17 -9.01 -0.54
CA VAL A 74 -7.13 -9.85 0.09
C VAL A 74 -7.62 -10.30 1.46
N THR A 75 -7.59 -11.61 1.71
CA THR A 75 -7.94 -12.22 2.98
C THR A 75 -6.69 -12.63 3.75
N VAL A 76 -6.81 -12.74 5.07
CA VAL A 76 -5.73 -13.26 5.94
C VAL A 76 -6.16 -14.58 6.58
N ASN A 77 -5.19 -15.45 6.83
CA ASN A 77 -5.42 -16.66 7.63
C ASN A 77 -5.29 -16.32 9.12
N LEU A 78 -6.42 -16.24 9.82
CA LEU A 78 -6.45 -15.90 11.24
C LEU A 78 -5.73 -16.92 12.11
N ASN A 79 -5.56 -18.16 11.65
CA ASN A 79 -4.83 -19.20 12.38
C ASN A 79 -3.32 -18.91 12.53
N TYR A 80 -2.78 -17.93 11.81
CA TYR A 80 -1.41 -17.45 12.00
C TYR A 80 -1.26 -16.53 13.23
N PHE A 81 -2.37 -15.99 13.75
CA PHE A 81 -2.38 -15.07 14.88
C PHE A 81 -2.82 -15.80 16.15
N LYS A 82 -1.89 -16.58 16.72
CA LYS A 82 -2.18 -17.48 17.85
C LYS A 82 -2.12 -16.81 19.21
N THR A 83 -1.46 -15.66 19.30
CA THR A 83 -1.27 -14.94 20.55
C THR A 83 -2.34 -13.86 20.65
N PRO A 84 -3.33 -14.01 21.55
CA PRO A 84 -4.23 -12.90 21.85
C PRO A 84 -3.41 -11.75 22.43
N GLY A 85 -3.76 -10.51 22.08
CA GLY A 85 -3.11 -9.33 22.68
C GLY A 85 -3.30 -9.30 24.20
N GLU A 86 -2.36 -8.70 24.90
CA GLU A 86 -2.49 -8.44 26.34
C GLU A 86 -3.31 -7.17 26.57
N GLU A 87 -4.15 -7.16 27.62
CA GLU A 87 -4.84 -5.94 28.02
C GLU A 87 -3.85 -4.87 28.52
N ILE A 88 -4.06 -3.63 28.09
CA ILE A 88 -3.28 -2.46 28.50
C ILE A 88 -3.97 -1.83 29.71
N ASN A 89 -4.09 -2.59 30.81
CA ASN A 89 -4.86 -2.15 31.99
C ASN A 89 -3.97 -1.71 33.17
N THR A 90 -2.65 -1.64 33.00
CA THR A 90 -1.72 -1.18 34.04
C THR A 90 -1.08 0.16 33.66
N PRO A 91 -1.22 1.22 34.49
CA PRO A 91 -0.65 2.56 34.24
C PRO A 91 0.88 2.57 34.06
N GLU A 92 1.56 1.55 34.57
CA GLU A 92 3.02 1.41 34.53
C GLU A 92 3.53 0.81 33.21
N LYS A 93 2.64 0.32 32.34
CA LYS A 93 3.05 -0.37 31.11
C LYS A 93 3.26 0.63 29.98
N THR A 94 4.48 0.66 29.44
CA THR A 94 4.80 1.43 28.23
C THR A 94 3.94 0.94 27.05
N VAL A 95 3.18 1.86 26.45
CA VAL A 95 2.37 1.59 25.27
C VAL A 95 3.26 1.71 24.04
N LYS A 96 3.39 0.62 23.29
CA LYS A 96 4.21 0.56 22.08
C LYS A 96 3.31 0.65 20.85
N ILE A 97 3.43 1.73 20.10
CA ILE A 97 2.81 1.92 18.79
C ILE A 97 3.77 1.36 17.75
N PHE A 98 3.31 0.45 16.92
CA PHE A 98 4.16 -0.27 15.97
C PHE A 98 3.75 0.02 14.53
N TYR A 99 4.72 0.44 13.71
CA TYR A 99 4.60 0.51 12.26
C TYR A 99 5.52 -0.51 11.61
N GLY A 100 4.92 -1.41 10.81
CA GLY A 100 5.64 -2.40 10.02
C GLY A 100 5.32 -2.27 8.53
N GLY A 101 6.29 -1.91 7.69
CA GLY A 101 6.00 -1.77 6.26
C GLY A 101 7.10 -1.15 5.40
N SER A 102 6.73 -0.69 4.21
CA SER A 102 7.62 0.14 3.39
C SER A 102 7.69 1.57 3.95
N PHE A 103 8.80 2.27 3.72
CA PHE A 103 8.99 3.63 4.25
C PHE A 103 8.79 4.69 3.16
N GLY A 104 8.11 4.34 2.07
CA GLY A 104 7.95 5.23 0.93
C GLY A 104 7.06 6.43 1.26
N GLY A 105 7.23 7.54 0.54
CA GLY A 105 6.45 8.76 0.78
C GLY A 105 4.91 8.55 0.78
N LYS A 106 4.41 7.57 0.03
CA LYS A 106 2.98 7.22 0.00
C LYS A 106 2.45 6.59 1.31
N ASP A 107 3.34 6.14 2.18
CA ASP A 107 2.98 5.40 3.39
C ASP A 107 2.67 6.34 4.56
N GLY A 108 2.82 7.66 4.38
CA GLY A 108 2.30 8.66 5.31
C GLY A 108 3.08 8.78 6.63
N LEU A 109 4.31 8.29 6.67
CA LEU A 109 5.13 8.27 7.90
C LEU A 109 5.35 9.66 8.52
N ASP A 110 5.37 10.73 7.73
CA ASP A 110 5.50 12.09 8.28
C ASP A 110 4.30 12.46 9.16
N TYR A 111 3.09 12.07 8.73
CA TYR A 111 1.89 12.29 9.52
C TYR A 111 1.91 11.45 10.81
N LEU A 112 2.39 10.21 10.73
CA LEU A 112 2.49 9.33 11.89
C LEU A 112 3.49 9.87 12.92
N ILE A 113 4.67 10.32 12.48
CA ILE A 113 5.71 10.87 13.37
C ILE A 113 5.22 12.17 14.02
N ASN A 114 4.61 13.07 13.25
CA ASN A 114 4.10 14.34 13.78
C ASN A 114 2.95 14.12 14.77
N ALA A 115 2.03 13.20 14.48
CA ALA A 115 0.96 12.87 15.41
C ALA A 115 1.51 12.23 16.70
N PHE A 116 2.56 11.43 16.60
CA PHE A 116 3.20 10.83 17.76
C PHE A 116 3.90 11.85 18.65
N ASP A 117 4.52 12.87 18.06
CA ASP A 117 5.11 13.99 18.82
C ASP A 117 4.07 14.58 19.79
N GLU A 118 2.90 14.97 19.29
CA GLU A 118 1.79 15.49 20.09
C GLU A 118 1.31 14.49 21.17
N VAL A 119 1.22 13.20 20.84
CA VAL A 119 0.81 12.16 21.78
C VAL A 119 1.84 11.97 22.90
N SER A 120 3.13 12.01 22.57
CA SER A 120 4.23 11.76 23.50
C SER A 120 4.35 12.87 24.55
N LEU A 121 3.94 14.10 24.22
CA LEU A 121 3.89 15.23 25.15
C LEU A 121 2.85 15.04 26.28
N VAL A 122 1.78 14.30 26.00
CA VAL A 122 0.70 14.03 26.97
C VAL A 122 0.92 12.69 27.69
N HIS A 123 1.60 11.75 27.03
CA HIS A 123 1.76 10.38 27.51
C HIS A 123 3.25 9.96 27.49
N GLU A 124 3.93 10.23 28.61
CA GLU A 124 5.37 9.93 28.78
C GLU A 124 5.71 8.43 28.63
N ASN A 125 4.75 7.54 28.91
CA ASN A 125 4.90 6.08 28.78
C ASN A 125 4.49 5.55 27.40
N THR A 126 4.85 6.25 26.31
CA THR A 126 4.56 5.81 24.93
C THR A 126 5.83 5.68 24.09
N GLU A 127 5.88 4.68 23.23
CA GLU A 127 6.98 4.45 22.29
C GLU A 127 6.43 4.25 20.89
N LEU A 128 7.08 4.85 19.89
CA LEU A 128 6.83 4.57 18.48
C LEU A 128 7.96 3.72 17.91
N ILE A 129 7.62 2.51 17.46
CA ILE A 129 8.56 1.52 16.93
C ILE A 129 8.31 1.35 15.43
N PHE A 130 9.39 1.48 14.66
CA PHE A 130 9.39 1.28 13.21
C PHE A 130 10.13 -0.01 12.85
N THR A 131 9.54 -0.82 11.97
CA THR A 131 10.23 -1.94 11.32
C THR A 131 9.92 -1.97 9.83
N GLY A 132 10.91 -2.33 9.02
CA GLY A 132 10.74 -2.52 7.59
C GLY A 132 11.85 -1.93 6.77
N MET A 133 11.56 -1.60 5.52
CA MET A 133 12.56 -1.20 4.53
C MET A 133 12.08 -0.02 3.68
N GLY A 134 13.01 0.86 3.34
CA GLY A 134 12.80 1.98 2.44
C GLY A 134 13.97 2.17 1.49
N HIS A 135 13.77 2.96 0.44
CA HIS A 135 14.91 3.46 -0.33
C HIS A 135 15.74 4.41 0.55
N LYS A 136 17.04 4.56 0.26
CA LYS A 136 17.93 5.39 1.09
C LYS A 136 17.36 6.78 1.37
N LEU A 137 16.89 7.48 0.34
CA LEU A 137 16.27 8.81 0.47
C LEU A 137 15.02 8.83 1.36
N ASP A 138 14.21 7.77 1.30
CA ASP A 138 13.00 7.66 2.13
C ASP A 138 13.38 7.45 3.60
N MET A 139 14.40 6.62 3.85
CA MET A 139 14.96 6.39 5.19
C MET A 139 15.59 7.66 5.75
N ASP A 140 16.42 8.35 4.97
CA ASP A 140 17.08 9.60 5.36
C ASP A 140 16.04 10.67 5.77
N ARG A 141 14.94 10.78 5.01
CA ARG A 141 13.82 11.67 5.33
C ARG A 141 13.14 11.30 6.66
N VAL A 142 12.87 10.01 6.87
CA VAL A 142 12.25 9.53 8.12
C VAL A 142 13.15 9.79 9.32
N PHE A 143 14.45 9.49 9.23
CA PHE A 143 15.41 9.77 10.30
C PHE A 143 15.50 11.26 10.60
N ALA A 144 15.59 12.10 9.57
CA ALA A 144 15.60 13.56 9.76
C ALA A 144 14.34 14.07 10.45
N GLN A 145 13.18 13.45 10.23
CA GLN A 145 11.94 13.82 10.90
C GLN A 145 11.93 13.39 12.38
N ILE A 146 12.44 12.19 12.67
CA ILE A 146 12.60 11.70 14.05
C ILE A 146 13.55 12.62 14.84
N ASP A 147 14.65 13.06 14.22
CA ASP A 147 15.63 13.89 14.91
C ASP A 147 15.10 15.29 15.25
N LYS A 148 14.17 15.85 14.47
CA LYS A 148 13.51 17.13 14.81
C LYS A 148 12.65 17.05 16.06
N VAL A 149 11.98 15.92 16.25
CA VAL A 149 11.04 15.68 17.37
C VAL A 149 11.79 15.43 18.68
N LYS A 150 13.08 15.06 18.64
CA LYS A 150 13.90 14.88 19.84
C LYS A 150 14.45 16.17 20.44
N THR A 151 14.30 17.31 19.75
CA THR A 151 14.77 18.64 20.18
C THR A 151 13.65 19.48 20.71
#